data_AF-A0A810AHH0-F1
#
_entry.id   AF-A0A810AHH0-F1
#
_cell.length_a   1.000
_cell.length_b   1.000
_cell.length_c   1.000
_cell.angle_alpha   90.00
_cell.angle_beta   90.00
_cell.angle_gamma   90.00
#
_symmetry.space_group_name_H-M   'P 1'
#
loop_
_entity.id
_entity.type
_entity.pdbx_description
1 polymer ?
#
loop_
_entity_poly.entity_id
_entity_poly.type
_entity_poly.pdbx_seq_one_letter_code
_entity_poly.pdbx_strand_id
1 'polypeptide(L)'
;MAKKAKRQRTVSMRKLERKDRSDMKTVELQAKVAAIFRAAGYEPRFPTKGTAFTIDAAGRHRILVYCFPIINDALVGLAVDAKTQMINQVEDLWIIGEEMRDGLDESRDQYGSSILFLDELEREVERLKRNRPPDRARSQPSARTRVGKALALNGDELKTAATTSLLLIEDRLEVLNSERPNSEEAKAQRHKEIESLTILKDQLAVIRDLPEQVKKGSVSEGQANRSVKSLTDAVREYWNKNSETICSRAVTIALFSSTVLVCKLAGASGDFTIAVSAAMAGGKNVMDGLKGIARKVFKGAS
;
A
#
# COMPACT_ATOMS: atom_id res chain seq x y z
N MET A 1 4.40 -41.44 -35.67
CA MET A 1 5.14 -41.00 -34.46
C MET A 1 6.52 -40.47 -34.87
N ALA A 2 6.70 -39.15 -34.92
CA ALA A 2 7.94 -38.52 -35.37
C ALA A 2 8.89 -38.24 -34.18
N LYS A 3 10.09 -38.81 -34.21
CA LYS A 3 11.14 -38.60 -33.21
C LYS A 3 11.66 -37.15 -33.29
N LYS A 4 11.36 -36.33 -32.27
CA LYS A 4 11.99 -35.01 -32.08
C LYS A 4 13.46 -35.19 -31.73
N ALA A 5 14.34 -34.92 -32.69
CA ALA A 5 15.78 -34.84 -32.49
C ALA A 5 16.12 -33.65 -31.57
N LYS A 6 16.70 -33.93 -30.39
CA LYS A 6 17.30 -32.93 -29.49
C LYS A 6 18.51 -32.30 -30.20
N ARG A 7 18.35 -31.10 -30.78
CA ARG A 7 19.47 -30.24 -31.19
C ARG A 7 20.20 -29.76 -29.93
N GLN A 8 21.31 -30.39 -29.58
CA GLN A 8 22.28 -29.83 -28.63
C GLN A 8 22.88 -28.58 -29.28
N ARG A 9 22.55 -27.39 -28.75
CA ARG A 9 23.21 -26.14 -29.12
C ARG A 9 24.60 -26.14 -28.49
N THR A 10 25.62 -26.44 -29.27
CA THR A 10 27.02 -26.16 -28.93
C THR A 10 27.19 -24.63 -28.84
N VAL A 11 27.12 -24.10 -27.62
CA VAL A 11 27.52 -22.71 -27.35
C VAL A 11 29.04 -22.66 -27.48
N SER A 12 29.58 -21.86 -28.40
CA SER A 12 31.04 -21.79 -28.57
C SER A 12 31.69 -21.20 -27.33
N MET A 13 32.85 -21.73 -26.92
CA MET A 13 33.63 -21.26 -25.77
C MET A 13 33.88 -19.74 -25.81
N ARG A 14 34.13 -19.19 -27.00
CA ARG A 14 34.28 -17.73 -27.22
C ARG A 14 33.05 -16.91 -26.83
N LYS A 15 31.83 -17.47 -26.93
CA LYS A 15 30.60 -16.79 -26.48
C LYS A 15 30.47 -16.80 -24.96
N LEU A 16 30.96 -17.85 -24.29
CA LEU A 16 30.99 -17.93 -22.82
C LEU A 16 32.02 -16.93 -22.27
N GLU A 17 33.24 -16.92 -22.78
CA GLU A 17 34.31 -15.99 -22.36
C GLU A 17 33.93 -14.51 -22.56
N ARG A 18 33.25 -14.18 -23.67
CA ARG A 18 32.75 -12.82 -23.91
C ARG A 18 31.65 -12.42 -22.94
N LYS A 19 30.79 -13.36 -22.57
CA LYS A 19 29.72 -13.14 -21.59
C LYS A 19 30.30 -12.90 -20.20
N ASP A 20 31.22 -13.76 -19.76
CA ASP A 20 31.88 -13.62 -18.47
C ASP A 20 32.63 -12.29 -18.35
N ARG A 21 33.31 -11.85 -19.40
CA ARG A 21 33.99 -10.54 -19.43
C ARG A 21 33.00 -9.37 -19.40
N SER A 22 31.85 -9.48 -20.08
CA SER A 22 30.80 -8.45 -20.06
C SER A 22 30.14 -8.36 -18.68
N ASP A 23 29.88 -9.50 -18.05
CA ASP A 23 29.30 -9.58 -16.71
C ASP A 23 30.28 -8.99 -15.68
N MET A 24 31.58 -9.28 -15.81
CA MET A 24 32.62 -8.71 -14.95
C MET A 24 32.71 -7.17 -15.06
N LYS A 25 32.75 -6.61 -16.28
CA LYS A 25 32.74 -5.15 -16.48
C LYS A 25 31.50 -4.49 -15.88
N THR A 26 30.35 -5.16 -15.94
CA THR A 26 29.11 -4.64 -15.37
C THR A 26 29.19 -4.58 -13.85
N VAL A 27 29.73 -5.63 -13.21
CA VAL A 27 29.95 -5.67 -11.76
C VAL A 27 30.95 -4.60 -11.32
N GLU A 28 32.04 -4.40 -12.06
CA GLU A 28 33.01 -3.33 -11.79
C GLU A 28 32.37 -1.95 -11.87
N LEU A 29 31.58 -1.68 -12.93
CA LEU A 29 30.86 -0.42 -13.08
C LEU A 29 29.86 -0.22 -11.93
N GLN A 30 29.08 -1.23 -11.57
CA GLN A 30 28.17 -1.17 -10.43
C GLN A 30 28.89 -0.82 -9.13
N ALA A 31 30.07 -1.40 -8.90
CA ALA A 31 30.86 -1.11 -7.71
C ALA A 31 31.34 0.35 -7.68
N LYS A 32 31.81 0.89 -8.82
CA LYS A 32 32.20 2.30 -8.96
C LYS A 32 31.02 3.25 -8.69
N VAL A 33 29.90 3.02 -9.38
CA VAL A 33 28.67 3.83 -9.23
C VAL A 33 28.19 3.79 -7.78
N ALA A 34 28.16 2.60 -7.16
CA ALA A 34 27.75 2.47 -5.77
C ALA A 34 28.71 3.17 -4.79
N ALA A 35 30.01 3.18 -5.07
CA ALA A 35 30.98 3.94 -4.28
C ALA A 35 30.70 5.45 -4.32
N ILE A 36 30.38 6.00 -5.50
CA ILE A 36 30.00 7.42 -5.68
C ILE A 36 28.76 7.76 -4.83
N PHE A 37 27.71 6.94 -4.91
CA PHE A 37 26.51 7.15 -4.09
C PHE A 37 26.78 7.04 -2.59
N ARG A 38 27.60 6.06 -2.15
CA ARG A 38 28.00 5.92 -0.74
C ARG A 38 28.79 7.13 -0.25
N ALA A 39 29.71 7.66 -1.06
CA ALA A 39 30.47 8.87 -0.75
C ALA A 39 29.56 10.10 -0.55
N ALA A 40 28.44 10.14 -1.28
CA ALA A 40 27.41 11.16 -1.11
C ALA A 40 26.40 10.89 0.03
N GLY A 41 26.56 9.80 0.79
CA GLY A 41 25.73 9.44 1.93
C GLY A 41 24.44 8.70 1.59
N TYR A 42 24.33 8.14 0.38
CA TYR A 42 23.24 7.26 -0.02
C TYR A 42 23.61 5.79 0.20
N GLU A 43 22.61 4.92 0.40
CA GLU A 43 22.81 3.49 0.62
C GLU A 43 22.23 2.67 -0.55
N PRO A 44 23.08 2.19 -1.48
CA PRO A 44 22.65 1.34 -2.59
C PRO A 44 22.10 -0.01 -2.10
N ARG A 45 20.92 -0.40 -2.59
CA ARG A 45 20.30 -1.70 -2.32
C ARG A 45 20.26 -2.57 -3.58
N PHE A 46 21.05 -3.63 -3.54
CA PHE A 46 21.18 -4.57 -4.65
C PHE A 46 20.12 -5.68 -4.55
N PRO A 47 19.42 -6.01 -5.65
CA PRO A 47 18.62 -7.22 -5.73
C PRO A 47 19.54 -8.44 -5.72
N THR A 48 19.00 -9.61 -5.34
CA THR A 48 19.76 -10.86 -5.27
C THR A 48 20.34 -11.30 -6.62
N LYS A 49 19.77 -10.79 -7.74
CA LYS A 49 20.25 -11.00 -9.11
C LYS A 49 19.94 -9.76 -9.95
N GLY A 50 20.92 -9.23 -10.68
CA GLY A 50 20.64 -8.23 -11.73
C GLY A 50 21.73 -7.18 -11.92
N THR A 51 21.57 -6.40 -12.99
CA THR A 51 22.43 -5.27 -13.37
C THR A 51 21.94 -3.93 -12.80
N ALA A 52 20.85 -3.94 -12.04
CA ALA A 52 20.26 -2.75 -11.43
C ALA A 52 20.32 -2.81 -9.90
N PHE A 53 20.27 -1.65 -9.28
CA PHE A 53 20.07 -1.49 -7.84
C PHE A 53 19.20 -0.27 -7.56
N THR A 54 18.71 -0.15 -6.33
CA THR A 54 17.85 0.99 -5.93
C THR A 54 18.53 1.86 -4.90
N ILE A 55 18.17 3.13 -4.89
CA ILE A 55 18.66 4.12 -3.93
C ILE A 55 17.47 4.88 -3.37
N ASP A 56 17.39 4.97 -2.05
CA ASP A 56 16.41 5.83 -1.38
C ASP A 56 17.04 7.21 -1.13
N ALA A 57 16.77 8.17 -2.00
CA ALA A 57 17.12 9.57 -1.81
C ALA A 57 16.07 10.26 -0.91
N ALA A 58 16.53 10.91 0.17
CA ALA A 58 15.67 11.68 1.09
C ALA A 58 14.47 10.90 1.70
N GLY A 59 14.55 9.57 1.79
CA GLY A 59 13.53 8.72 2.44
C GLY A 59 12.18 8.63 1.73
N ARG A 60 12.03 9.24 0.55
CA ARG A 60 10.81 9.18 -0.28
C ARG A 60 11.11 9.02 -1.76
N HIS A 61 12.20 9.61 -2.23
CA HIS A 61 12.55 9.54 -3.64
C HIS A 61 13.36 8.28 -3.94
N ARG A 62 12.72 7.25 -4.51
CA ARG A 62 13.42 6.02 -4.90
C ARG A 62 13.87 6.07 -6.36
N ILE A 63 15.17 5.92 -6.56
CA ILE A 63 15.82 5.90 -7.87
C ILE A 63 16.20 4.46 -8.20
N LEU A 64 15.81 3.98 -9.38
CA LEU A 64 16.28 2.73 -9.97
C LEU A 64 17.48 3.03 -10.85
N VAL A 65 18.61 2.36 -10.58
CA VAL A 65 19.88 2.61 -11.25
C VAL A 65 20.28 1.37 -12.03
N TYR A 66 20.37 1.47 -13.35
CA TYR A 66 20.95 0.46 -14.23
C TYR A 66 22.38 0.82 -14.59
N CYS A 67 23.29 -0.15 -14.52
CA CYS A 67 24.68 0.02 -14.94
C CYS A 67 24.94 -0.82 -16.19
N PHE A 68 25.28 -0.17 -17.30
CA PHE A 68 25.65 -0.81 -18.55
C PHE A 68 26.99 -0.26 -19.03
N PRO A 69 28.06 -1.07 -19.13
CA PRO A 69 29.35 -0.58 -19.63
C PRO A 69 29.23 0.14 -20.98
N ILE A 70 28.38 -0.40 -21.86
CA ILE A 70 28.04 0.21 -23.15
C ILE A 70 26.51 0.34 -23.22
N ILE A 71 26.02 1.58 -23.26
CA ILE A 71 24.58 1.88 -23.38
C ILE A 71 24.16 1.73 -24.84
N ASN A 72 23.05 1.01 -25.05
CA ASN A 72 22.39 0.90 -26.34
C ASN A 72 20.87 0.88 -26.16
N ASP A 73 20.14 1.10 -27.26
CA ASP A 73 18.69 1.31 -27.27
C ASP A 73 17.91 0.11 -26.68
N ALA A 74 18.35 -1.11 -26.99
CA ALA A 74 17.72 -2.32 -26.44
C ALA A 74 17.86 -2.41 -24.92
N LEU A 75 18.98 -1.96 -24.35
CA LEU A 75 19.18 -1.92 -22.90
C LEU A 75 18.40 -0.78 -22.22
N VAL A 76 18.25 0.36 -22.92
CA VAL A 76 17.39 1.44 -22.46
C VAL A 76 15.93 0.98 -22.41
N GLY A 77 15.44 0.35 -23.48
CA GLY A 77 14.10 -0.23 -23.52
C GLY A 77 13.86 -1.23 -22.36
N LEU A 78 14.81 -2.13 -22.11
CA LEU A 78 14.75 -3.06 -20.98
C LEU A 78 14.62 -2.33 -19.63
N ALA A 79 15.40 -1.27 -19.42
CA ALA A 79 15.37 -0.50 -18.18
C ALA A 79 14.05 0.27 -18.00
N VAL A 80 13.51 0.83 -19.08
CA VAL A 80 12.21 1.53 -19.10
C VAL A 80 11.06 0.57 -18.83
N ASP A 81 11.07 -0.62 -19.45
CA ASP A 81 10.08 -1.67 -19.18
C ASP A 81 10.11 -2.10 -17.71
N ALA A 82 11.32 -2.24 -17.14
CA ALA A 82 11.47 -2.56 -15.72
C ALA A 82 10.96 -1.44 -14.80
N LYS A 83 11.22 -0.16 -15.12
CA LYS A 83 10.64 0.99 -14.39
C LYS A 83 9.11 0.94 -14.45
N THR A 84 8.54 0.65 -15.61
CA THR A 84 7.08 0.59 -15.82
C THR A 84 6.43 -0.48 -14.95
N GLN A 85 7.08 -1.64 -14.78
CA GLN A 85 6.61 -2.69 -13.86
C GLN A 85 6.72 -2.29 -12.38
N MET A 86 7.60 -1.33 -12.06
CA MET A 86 7.88 -0.83 -10.72
C MET A 86 7.35 0.59 -10.49
N ILE A 87 6.40 1.07 -11.29
CA ILE A 87 5.96 2.48 -11.32
C ILE A 87 5.46 3.00 -9.95
N ASN A 88 4.90 2.11 -9.11
CA ASN A 88 4.43 2.45 -7.76
C ASN A 88 5.54 2.42 -6.69
N GLN A 89 6.77 2.02 -7.05
CA GLN A 89 7.87 1.81 -6.12
C GLN A 89 9.10 2.66 -6.41
N VAL A 90 9.22 3.17 -7.64
CA VAL A 90 10.38 3.89 -8.17
C VAL A 90 9.87 5.15 -8.85
N GLU A 91 10.42 6.30 -8.50
CA GLU A 91 10.03 7.59 -9.09
C GLU A 91 10.93 7.88 -10.32
N ASP A 92 12.24 7.69 -10.16
CA ASP A 92 13.23 7.99 -11.20
C ASP A 92 13.99 6.75 -11.69
N LEU A 93 14.38 6.77 -12.97
CA LEU A 93 15.22 5.76 -13.61
C LEU A 93 16.49 6.43 -14.12
N TRP A 94 17.64 5.93 -13.65
CA TRP A 94 18.96 6.37 -14.06
C TRP A 94 19.66 5.22 -14.77
N ILE A 95 20.17 5.48 -15.96
CA ILE A 95 20.92 4.52 -16.78
C ILE A 95 22.34 5.05 -16.90
N ILE A 96 23.30 4.31 -16.37
CA ILE A 96 24.68 4.76 -16.22
C ILE A 96 25.61 3.87 -17.04
N GLY A 97 26.50 4.48 -17.81
CA GLY A 97 27.48 3.76 -18.62
C GLY A 97 28.81 4.48 -18.78
N GLU A 98 29.80 3.75 -19.30
CA GLU A 98 31.13 4.32 -19.65
C GLU A 98 31.15 4.75 -21.12
N GLU A 99 30.40 4.05 -21.98
CA GLU A 99 30.31 4.32 -23.41
C GLU A 99 28.85 4.31 -23.86
N MET A 100 28.54 5.09 -24.90
CA MET A 100 27.24 5.08 -25.57
C MET A 100 27.44 4.69 -27.03
N ARG A 101 26.56 3.84 -27.56
CA ARG A 101 26.58 3.47 -28.97
C ARG A 101 25.89 4.57 -29.80
N ASP A 102 26.46 4.87 -30.96
CA ASP A 102 25.95 5.90 -31.88
C ASP A 102 24.42 5.81 -32.09
N GLY A 103 23.75 6.96 -32.05
CA GLY A 103 22.30 7.09 -32.30
C GLY A 103 21.39 7.24 -31.07
N LEU A 104 21.94 7.32 -29.85
CA LEU A 104 21.15 7.54 -28.63
C LEU A 104 21.06 8.99 -28.14
N ASP A 105 21.85 9.91 -28.70
CA ASP A 105 21.85 11.31 -28.25
C ASP A 105 20.48 11.99 -28.46
N GLU A 106 19.75 11.63 -29.51
CA GLU A 106 18.41 12.17 -29.79
C GLU A 106 17.30 11.56 -28.89
N SER A 107 17.56 10.43 -28.24
CA SER A 107 16.58 9.68 -27.46
C SER A 107 16.62 9.93 -25.95
N ARG A 108 17.56 10.74 -25.46
CA ARG A 108 17.73 11.04 -24.01
C ARG A 108 16.45 11.59 -23.37
N ASP A 109 15.70 12.43 -24.09
CA ASP A 109 14.50 13.08 -23.56
C ASP A 109 13.21 12.25 -23.71
N GLN A 110 13.20 11.25 -24.60
CA GLN A 110 11.97 10.55 -24.97
C GLN A 110 11.44 9.62 -23.88
N TYR A 111 12.31 9.10 -23.01
CA TYR A 111 11.98 8.04 -22.06
C TYR A 111 11.74 8.50 -20.63
N GLY A 112 11.85 9.80 -20.33
CA GLY A 112 11.74 10.33 -18.96
C GLY A 112 12.74 9.64 -18.00
N SER A 113 13.91 9.30 -18.51
CA SER A 113 14.99 8.60 -17.82
C SER A 113 16.31 9.36 -17.97
N SER A 114 17.08 9.47 -16.90
CA SER A 114 18.38 10.13 -16.94
C SER A 114 19.43 9.14 -17.45
N ILE A 115 19.90 9.33 -18.68
CA ILE A 115 21.03 8.56 -19.22
C ILE A 115 22.32 9.34 -18.95
N LEU A 116 23.15 8.83 -18.04
CA LEU A 116 24.34 9.50 -17.53
C LEU A 116 25.60 8.73 -17.89
N PHE A 117 26.65 9.45 -18.26
CA PHE A 117 27.99 8.88 -18.25
C PHE A 117 28.57 8.84 -16.83
N LEU A 118 29.54 7.96 -16.60
CA LEU A 118 30.14 7.78 -15.27
C LEU A 118 30.79 9.09 -14.74
N ASP A 119 31.34 9.91 -15.61
CA ASP A 119 31.93 11.23 -15.29
C ASP A 119 30.88 12.31 -15.03
N GLU A 120 29.68 12.19 -15.61
CA GLU A 120 28.52 13.05 -15.32
C GLU A 120 27.87 12.72 -13.97
N LEU A 121 27.95 11.45 -13.55
CA LEU A 121 27.28 10.93 -12.36
C LEU A 121 27.64 11.72 -11.09
N GLU A 122 28.91 12.03 -10.87
CA GLU A 122 29.34 12.75 -9.66
C GLU A 122 28.67 14.12 -9.54
N ARG A 123 28.53 14.84 -10.66
CA ARG A 123 27.86 16.15 -10.70
C ARG A 123 26.38 16.03 -10.37
N GLU A 124 25.72 15.01 -10.90
CA GLU A 124 24.30 14.76 -10.66
C GLU A 124 24.02 14.30 -9.24
N VAL A 125 24.89 13.46 -8.66
CA VAL A 125 24.79 13.05 -7.26
C VAL A 125 24.97 14.24 -6.32
N GLU A 126 25.93 15.14 -6.59
CA GLU A 126 26.07 16.38 -5.82
C GLU A 126 24.91 17.36 -6.04
N ARG A 127 24.27 17.36 -7.23
CA ARG A 127 23.02 18.11 -7.46
C ARG A 127 21.88 17.55 -6.62
N LEU A 128 21.70 16.23 -6.58
CA LEU A 128 20.72 15.56 -5.71
C LEU A 128 20.95 15.88 -4.24
N LYS A 129 22.22 15.90 -3.81
CA LYS A 129 22.59 16.20 -2.42
C LYS A 129 22.29 17.65 -2.05
N ARG A 130 22.56 18.61 -2.94
CA ARG A 130 22.22 20.03 -2.73
C ARG A 130 20.71 20.30 -2.74
N ASN A 131 19.98 19.59 -3.60
CA ASN A 131 18.52 19.68 -3.68
C ASN A 131 17.81 18.82 -2.63
N ARG A 132 18.57 18.14 -1.75
CA ARG A 132 17.99 17.39 -0.64
C ARG A 132 17.22 18.39 0.23
N PRO A 133 15.89 18.25 0.39
CA PRO A 133 15.16 19.07 1.32
C PRO A 133 15.84 18.94 2.69
N PRO A 134 15.99 20.04 3.46
CA PRO A 134 16.68 20.01 4.75
C PRO A 134 16.12 18.85 5.54
N ASP A 135 17.02 18.00 6.07
CA ASP A 135 16.69 16.77 6.79
C ASP A 135 15.60 17.13 7.82
N ARG A 136 14.33 16.94 7.43
CA ARG A 136 13.23 16.97 8.37
C ARG A 136 13.59 15.81 9.27
N ALA A 137 13.99 16.16 10.49
CA ALA A 137 14.50 15.23 11.48
C ALA A 137 13.80 13.88 11.34
N ARG A 138 14.60 12.82 11.34
CA ARG A 138 14.20 11.40 11.37
C ARG A 138 13.29 11.08 12.59
N SER A 139 12.15 11.74 12.71
CA SER A 139 11.22 11.69 13.84
C SER A 139 9.80 11.37 13.41
N GLN A 140 9.60 10.86 12.19
CA GLN A 140 8.44 10.04 11.92
C GLN A 140 8.90 8.61 11.70
N PRO A 141 8.71 7.69 12.68
CA PRO A 141 8.92 6.29 12.42
C PRO A 141 8.11 5.91 11.18
N SER A 142 8.77 5.37 10.17
CA SER A 142 8.10 4.82 9.00
C SER A 142 7.05 3.84 9.49
N ALA A 143 5.78 4.07 9.15
CA ALA A 143 4.69 3.28 9.70
C ALA A 143 4.93 1.77 9.45
N ARG A 144 5.18 1.00 10.53
CA ARG A 144 5.61 -0.40 10.44
C ARG A 144 4.42 -1.34 10.28
N THR A 145 3.33 -1.02 10.93
CA THR A 145 2.11 -1.84 10.96
C THR A 145 1.23 -1.56 9.75
N ARG A 146 0.38 -2.52 9.40
CA ARG A 146 -0.63 -2.35 8.35
C ARG A 146 -1.55 -1.17 8.66
N VAL A 147 -2.01 -1.07 9.90
CA VAL A 147 -2.84 0.04 10.38
C VAL A 147 -2.08 1.36 10.24
N GLY A 148 -0.83 1.44 10.71
CA GLY A 148 -0.02 2.64 10.56
C GLY A 148 0.15 3.07 9.09
N LYS A 149 0.41 2.13 8.18
CA LYS A 149 0.49 2.41 6.74
C LYS A 149 -0.83 2.91 6.18
N ALA A 150 -1.94 2.31 6.58
CA ALA A 150 -3.27 2.70 6.14
C ALA A 150 -3.66 4.10 6.66
N LEU A 151 -3.35 4.42 7.92
CA LEU A 151 -3.55 5.75 8.50
C LEU A 151 -2.71 6.82 7.80
N ALA A 152 -1.49 6.48 7.40
CA ALA A 152 -0.61 7.39 6.66
C ALA A 152 -1.06 7.61 5.21
N LEU A 153 -1.61 6.57 4.56
CA LEU A 153 -2.04 6.62 3.17
C LEU A 153 -3.43 7.24 3.00
N ASN A 154 -4.38 6.87 3.87
CA ASN A 154 -5.81 7.18 3.73
C ASN A 154 -6.29 8.20 4.77
N GLY A 155 -5.41 9.06 5.29
CA GLY A 155 -5.72 9.89 6.46
C GLY A 155 -6.92 10.81 6.24
N ASP A 156 -6.99 11.46 5.08
CA ASP A 156 -8.05 12.41 4.74
C ASP A 156 -9.37 11.69 4.39
N GLU A 157 -9.28 10.57 3.68
CA GLU A 157 -10.43 9.72 3.36
C GLU A 157 -11.02 9.10 4.64
N LEU A 158 -10.18 8.66 5.57
CA LEU A 158 -10.60 8.10 6.84
C LEU A 158 -11.32 9.16 7.69
N LYS A 159 -10.78 10.38 7.76
CA LYS A 159 -11.40 11.49 8.49
C LYS A 159 -12.78 11.83 7.91
N THR A 160 -12.87 11.91 6.59
CA THR A 160 -14.15 12.14 5.88
C THR A 160 -15.14 11.01 6.16
N ALA A 161 -14.74 9.75 5.94
CA ALA A 161 -15.60 8.59 6.14
C ALA A 161 -16.07 8.42 7.59
N ALA A 162 -15.20 8.70 8.56
CA ALA A 162 -15.55 8.68 9.98
C ALA A 162 -16.53 9.80 10.33
N THR A 163 -16.33 11.01 9.78
CA THR A 163 -17.26 12.15 9.98
C THR A 163 -18.64 11.84 9.40
N THR A 164 -18.71 11.32 8.17
CA THR A 164 -19.99 10.90 7.57
C THR A 164 -20.67 9.81 8.40
N SER A 165 -19.91 8.83 8.88
CA SER A 165 -20.47 7.75 9.73
C SER A 165 -20.99 8.27 11.07
N LEU A 166 -20.29 9.25 11.67
CA LEU A 166 -20.75 9.90 12.90
C LEU A 166 -22.08 10.62 12.69
N LEU A 167 -22.22 11.39 11.60
CA LEU A 167 -23.49 12.06 11.26
C LEU A 167 -24.64 11.06 11.09
N LEU A 168 -24.42 9.96 10.36
CA LEU A 168 -25.45 8.91 10.19
C LEU A 168 -25.87 8.27 11.53
N ILE A 169 -24.92 8.09 12.46
CA ILE A 169 -25.23 7.58 13.80
C ILE A 169 -25.98 8.62 14.62
N GLU A 170 -25.61 9.89 14.55
CA GLU A 170 -26.29 10.98 15.25
C GLU A 170 -27.74 11.12 14.79
N ASP A 171 -27.98 11.13 13.48
CA ASP A 171 -29.33 11.15 12.90
C ASP A 171 -30.16 9.95 13.41
N ARG A 172 -29.58 8.75 13.43
CA ARG A 172 -30.28 7.56 13.91
C ARG A 172 -30.58 7.63 15.41
N LEU A 173 -29.65 8.14 16.22
CA LEU A 173 -29.85 8.34 17.65
C LEU A 173 -30.95 9.38 17.91
N GLU A 174 -31.01 10.46 17.13
CA GLU A 174 -32.08 11.45 17.23
C GLU A 174 -33.45 10.82 16.94
N VAL A 175 -33.56 10.04 15.87
CA VAL A 175 -34.78 9.29 15.54
C VAL A 175 -35.18 8.37 16.70
N LEU A 176 -34.25 7.54 17.21
CA LEU A 176 -34.52 6.62 18.32
C LEU A 176 -34.94 7.35 19.60
N ASN A 177 -34.36 8.51 19.91
CA ASN A 177 -34.73 9.31 21.07
C ASN A 177 -36.13 9.95 20.92
N SER A 178 -36.54 10.26 19.69
CA SER A 178 -37.88 10.79 19.41
C SER A 178 -38.98 9.72 19.47
N GLU A 179 -38.65 8.44 19.24
CA GLU A 179 -39.58 7.33 19.26
C GLU A 179 -40.18 7.11 20.67
N ARG A 180 -41.50 6.99 20.77
CA ARG A 180 -42.24 6.69 22.02
C ARG A 180 -42.93 5.32 21.95
N PRO A 181 -42.19 4.21 22.06
CA PRO A 181 -42.77 2.88 22.00
C PRO A 181 -43.64 2.58 23.23
N ASN A 182 -44.78 1.93 22.99
CA ASN A 182 -45.76 1.62 24.03
C ASN A 182 -45.52 0.28 24.73
N SER A 183 -44.87 -0.71 24.07
CA SER A 183 -44.57 -2.01 24.67
C SER A 183 -43.21 -2.03 25.36
N GLU A 184 -43.09 -2.80 26.45
CA GLU A 184 -41.83 -2.98 27.18
C GLU A 184 -40.73 -3.60 26.30
N GLU A 185 -41.10 -4.54 25.42
CA GLU A 185 -40.19 -5.16 24.46
C GLU A 185 -39.60 -4.12 23.49
N ALA A 186 -40.43 -3.22 22.96
CA ALA A 186 -39.97 -2.17 22.04
C ALA A 186 -39.12 -1.12 22.76
N LYS A 187 -39.44 -0.78 24.01
CA LYS A 187 -38.60 0.09 24.85
C LYS A 187 -37.22 -0.54 25.09
N ALA A 188 -37.18 -1.82 25.43
CA ALA A 188 -35.92 -2.55 25.65
C ALA A 188 -35.08 -2.63 24.37
N GLN A 189 -35.70 -2.88 23.21
CA GLN A 189 -35.01 -2.92 21.92
C GLN A 189 -34.42 -1.55 21.56
N ARG A 190 -35.21 -0.47 21.72
CA ARG A 190 -34.74 0.91 21.52
C ARG A 190 -33.53 1.22 22.41
N HIS A 191 -33.58 0.85 23.69
CA HIS A 191 -32.47 1.11 24.61
C HIS A 191 -31.18 0.37 24.20
N LYS A 192 -31.28 -0.91 23.80
CA LYS A 192 -30.14 -1.68 23.29
C LYS A 192 -29.54 -1.11 22.00
N GLU A 193 -30.39 -0.61 21.10
CA GLU A 193 -29.92 0.01 19.86
C GLU A 193 -29.18 1.32 20.16
N ILE A 194 -29.73 2.17 21.04
CA ILE A 194 -29.09 3.40 21.50
C ILE A 194 -27.72 3.11 22.13
N GLU A 195 -27.64 2.13 23.03
CA GLU A 195 -26.38 1.74 23.67
C GLU A 195 -25.34 1.30 22.64
N SER A 196 -25.73 0.44 21.70
CA SER A 196 -24.82 -0.07 20.66
C SER A 196 -24.32 1.05 19.72
N LEU A 197 -25.21 1.97 19.33
CA LEU A 197 -24.87 3.11 18.49
C LEU A 197 -24.00 4.13 19.21
N THR A 198 -24.19 4.32 20.52
CA THR A 198 -23.35 5.19 21.35
C THR A 198 -21.93 4.65 21.41
N ILE A 199 -21.76 3.35 21.63
CA ILE A 199 -20.44 2.70 21.61
C ILE A 199 -19.75 2.90 20.25
N LEU A 200 -20.48 2.68 19.14
CA LEU A 200 -19.92 2.90 17.80
C LEU A 200 -19.53 4.35 17.56
N LYS A 201 -20.36 5.30 18.00
CA LYS A 201 -20.09 6.74 17.92
C LYS A 201 -18.76 7.09 18.61
N ASP A 202 -18.58 6.63 19.84
CA ASP A 202 -17.37 6.93 20.62
C ASP A 202 -16.12 6.35 19.97
N GLN A 203 -16.20 5.10 19.47
CA GLN A 203 -15.08 4.47 18.76
C GLN A 203 -14.74 5.20 17.47
N LEU A 204 -15.75 5.62 16.69
CA LEU A 204 -15.54 6.37 15.44
C LEU A 204 -14.93 7.75 15.68
N ALA A 205 -15.33 8.45 16.75
CA ALA A 205 -14.74 9.72 17.14
C ALA A 205 -13.23 9.59 17.41
N VAL A 206 -12.81 8.51 18.09
CA VAL A 206 -11.38 8.20 18.28
C VAL A 206 -10.68 7.94 16.95
N ILE A 207 -11.28 7.15 16.05
CA ILE A 207 -10.68 6.83 14.75
C ILE A 207 -10.55 8.06 13.84
N ARG A 208 -11.50 8.99 13.87
CA ARG A 208 -11.49 10.22 13.07
C ARG A 208 -10.21 11.03 13.25
N ASP A 209 -9.74 11.15 14.49
CA ASP A 209 -8.61 12.01 14.85
C ASP A 209 -7.27 11.22 14.87
N LEU A 210 -7.34 9.90 14.73
CA LEU A 210 -6.20 8.99 14.86
C LEU A 210 -5.07 9.23 13.83
N PRO A 211 -5.33 9.50 12.53
CA PRO A 211 -4.26 9.79 11.57
C PRO A 211 -3.38 10.97 11.99
N GLU A 212 -4.00 12.06 12.44
CA GLU A 212 -3.29 13.25 12.89
C GLU A 212 -2.50 12.99 14.19
N GLN A 213 -3.08 12.24 15.13
CA GLN A 213 -2.42 11.90 16.39
C GLN A 213 -1.20 10.99 16.17
N VAL A 214 -1.30 10.01 15.27
CA VAL A 214 -0.16 9.16 14.89
C VAL A 214 0.90 9.98 14.16
N LYS A 215 0.49 10.88 13.24
CA LYS A 215 1.41 11.80 12.54
C LYS A 215 2.14 12.72 13.52
N LYS A 216 1.47 13.25 14.55
CA LYS A 216 2.08 14.10 15.58
C LYS A 216 2.92 13.30 16.59
N GLY A 217 2.87 11.97 16.56
CA GLY A 217 3.53 11.10 17.53
C GLY A 217 2.86 11.10 18.92
N SER A 218 1.68 11.71 19.06
CA SER A 218 0.93 11.72 20.32
C SER A 218 0.27 10.37 20.62
N VAL A 219 0.08 9.53 19.60
CA VAL A 219 -0.39 8.15 19.71
C VAL A 219 0.59 7.21 19.00
N SER A 220 0.98 6.15 19.70
CA SER A 220 1.83 5.09 19.13
C SER A 220 1.06 4.22 18.13
N GLU A 221 1.76 3.62 17.15
CA GLU A 221 1.13 2.65 16.24
C GLU A 221 0.45 1.48 16.96
N GLY A 222 1.00 1.03 18.10
CA GLY A 222 0.40 -0.03 18.90
C GLY A 222 -0.94 0.37 19.52
N GLN A 223 -1.06 1.62 19.98
CA GLN A 223 -2.33 2.19 20.44
C GLN A 223 -3.31 2.36 19.28
N ALA A 224 -2.85 2.86 18.14
CA ALA A 224 -3.68 3.01 16.95
C ALA A 224 -4.26 1.66 16.50
N ASN A 225 -3.45 0.60 16.49
CA ASN A 225 -3.89 -0.76 16.17
C ASN A 225 -4.96 -1.27 17.15
N ARG A 226 -4.83 -0.97 18.45
CA ARG A 226 -5.85 -1.32 19.45
C ARG A 226 -7.16 -0.58 19.23
N SER A 227 -7.12 0.72 18.93
CA SER A 227 -8.33 1.50 18.62
C SER A 227 -9.05 0.97 17.39
N VAL A 228 -8.31 0.68 16.31
CA VAL A 228 -8.87 0.11 15.07
C VAL A 228 -9.47 -1.27 15.31
N LYS A 229 -8.82 -2.10 16.13
CA LYS A 229 -9.35 -3.42 16.53
C LYS A 229 -10.64 -3.26 17.34
N SER A 230 -10.67 -2.36 18.32
CA SER A 230 -11.84 -2.08 19.15
C SER A 230 -13.05 -1.63 18.31
N LEU A 231 -12.84 -0.71 17.35
CA LEU A 231 -13.88 -0.35 16.39
C LEU A 231 -14.35 -1.57 15.58
N THR A 232 -13.42 -2.37 15.07
CA THR A 232 -13.76 -3.55 14.25
C THR A 232 -14.59 -4.58 15.04
N ASP A 233 -14.24 -4.80 16.30
CA ASP A 233 -14.97 -5.72 17.18
C ASP A 233 -16.37 -5.16 17.51
N ALA A 234 -16.51 -3.85 17.76
CA ALA A 234 -17.81 -3.21 17.95
C ALA A 234 -18.71 -3.29 16.71
N VAL A 235 -18.16 -3.06 15.50
CA VAL A 235 -18.90 -3.22 14.23
C VAL A 235 -19.32 -4.68 14.03
N ARG A 236 -18.46 -5.64 14.35
CA ARG A 236 -18.81 -7.07 14.29
C ARG A 236 -19.92 -7.43 15.26
N GLU A 237 -19.85 -6.95 16.49
CA GLU A 237 -20.88 -7.19 17.49
C GLU A 237 -22.23 -6.59 17.07
N TYR A 238 -22.21 -5.36 16.54
CA TYR A 238 -23.40 -4.70 16.01
C TYR A 238 -24.02 -5.49 14.85
N TRP A 239 -23.22 -5.99 13.93
CA TRP A 239 -23.68 -6.88 12.85
C TRP A 239 -24.32 -8.15 13.39
N ASN A 240 -23.65 -8.85 14.32
CA ASN A 240 -24.14 -10.10 14.86
C ASN A 240 -25.51 -9.94 15.53
N LYS A 241 -25.75 -8.81 16.22
CA LYS A 241 -27.02 -8.51 16.88
C LYS A 241 -28.10 -8.03 15.91
N ASN A 242 -27.73 -7.28 14.85
CA ASN A 242 -28.69 -6.51 14.05
C ASN A 242 -28.71 -6.87 12.55
N SER A 243 -28.02 -7.94 12.11
CA SER A 243 -27.85 -8.27 10.69
C SER A 243 -29.15 -8.30 9.88
N GLU A 244 -30.26 -8.79 10.45
CA GLU A 244 -31.56 -8.84 9.75
C GLU A 244 -32.17 -7.44 9.58
N THR A 245 -32.09 -6.59 10.59
CA THR A 245 -32.51 -5.19 10.53
C THR A 245 -31.63 -4.39 9.58
N ILE A 246 -30.31 -4.62 9.63
CA ILE A 246 -29.34 -4.01 8.72
C ILE A 246 -29.72 -4.35 7.29
N CYS A 247 -29.93 -5.62 6.95
CA CYS A 247 -30.25 -6.02 5.58
C CYS A 247 -31.66 -5.64 5.09
N SER A 248 -32.55 -5.16 5.98
CA SER A 248 -33.94 -4.82 5.62
C SER A 248 -34.23 -3.33 5.53
N ARG A 249 -33.36 -2.47 6.06
CA ARG A 249 -33.58 -1.01 6.11
C ARG A 249 -32.44 -0.25 5.45
N ALA A 250 -32.74 0.50 4.39
CA ALA A 250 -31.75 1.26 3.62
C ALA A 250 -30.88 2.19 4.49
N VAL A 251 -31.47 2.86 5.48
CA VAL A 251 -30.73 3.73 6.41
C VAL A 251 -29.73 2.93 7.25
N THR A 252 -30.12 1.75 7.73
CA THR A 252 -29.25 0.88 8.53
C THR A 252 -28.15 0.23 7.67
N ILE A 253 -28.43 -0.07 6.40
CA ILE A 253 -27.44 -0.45 5.38
C ILE A 253 -26.40 0.67 5.21
N ALA A 254 -26.85 1.91 5.01
CA ALA A 254 -25.97 3.05 4.79
C ALA A 254 -25.04 3.30 6.00
N LEU A 255 -25.61 3.33 7.21
CA LEU A 255 -24.86 3.48 8.46
C LEU A 255 -23.85 2.33 8.61
N PHE A 256 -24.27 1.10 8.43
CA PHE A 256 -23.38 -0.04 8.61
C PHE A 256 -22.26 -0.08 7.55
N SER A 257 -22.57 0.13 6.27
CA SER A 257 -21.55 0.18 5.21
C SER A 257 -20.53 1.31 5.42
N SER A 258 -20.95 2.46 5.93
CA SER A 258 -20.03 3.55 6.22
C SER A 258 -19.06 3.17 7.35
N THR A 259 -19.53 2.52 8.42
CA THR A 259 -18.63 2.02 9.48
C THR A 259 -17.66 0.95 8.99
N VAL A 260 -18.10 0.08 8.08
CA VAL A 260 -17.26 -0.96 7.47
C VAL A 260 -16.20 -0.33 6.55
N LEU A 261 -16.56 0.73 5.82
CA LEU A 261 -15.62 1.51 5.02
C LEU A 261 -14.53 2.14 5.89
N VAL A 262 -14.89 2.70 7.06
CA VAL A 262 -13.92 3.23 8.03
C VAL A 262 -12.95 2.14 8.49
N CYS A 263 -13.45 0.95 8.84
CA CYS A 263 -12.58 -0.19 9.20
C CYS A 263 -11.60 -0.55 8.07
N LYS A 264 -12.10 -0.61 6.82
CA LYS A 264 -11.26 -0.91 5.64
C LYS A 264 -10.19 0.15 5.43
N LEU A 265 -10.55 1.42 5.48
CA LEU A 265 -9.62 2.55 5.31
C LEU A 265 -8.58 2.63 6.43
N ALA A 266 -8.95 2.24 7.65
CA ALA A 266 -8.05 2.16 8.79
C ALA A 266 -7.10 0.93 8.74
N GLY A 267 -7.19 0.10 7.70
CA GLY A 267 -6.33 -1.06 7.52
C GLY A 267 -6.78 -2.32 8.26
N ALA A 268 -7.99 -2.32 8.83
CA ALA A 268 -8.62 -3.54 9.32
C ALA A 268 -9.15 -4.33 8.11
N SER A 269 -8.29 -5.13 7.47
CA SER A 269 -8.80 -6.16 6.56
C SER A 269 -8.82 -7.50 7.27
N GLY A 270 -10.01 -7.89 7.70
CA GLY A 270 -10.32 -9.27 7.99
C GLY A 270 -11.30 -9.82 6.97
N ASP A 271 -11.49 -11.13 7.00
CA ASP A 271 -12.55 -11.84 6.27
C ASP A 271 -13.94 -11.21 6.53
N PHE A 272 -14.11 -10.59 7.70
CA PHE A 272 -15.32 -9.87 8.09
C PHE A 272 -15.71 -8.73 7.12
N THR A 273 -14.78 -7.83 6.78
CA THR A 273 -15.04 -6.72 5.83
C THR A 273 -15.44 -7.23 4.44
N ILE A 274 -14.87 -8.35 4.01
CA ILE A 274 -15.17 -8.99 2.71
C ILE A 274 -16.54 -9.67 2.77
N ALA A 275 -16.81 -10.45 3.83
CA ALA A 275 -18.06 -11.16 4.03
C ALA A 275 -19.25 -10.19 4.13
N VAL A 276 -19.08 -9.07 4.83
CA VAL A 276 -20.08 -8.01 4.91
C VAL A 276 -20.31 -7.36 3.54
N SER A 277 -19.24 -7.00 2.82
CA SER A 277 -19.37 -6.38 1.50
C SER A 277 -20.08 -7.33 0.51
N ALA A 278 -19.77 -8.63 0.57
CA ALA A 278 -20.42 -9.66 -0.23
C ALA A 278 -21.90 -9.85 0.16
N ALA A 279 -22.22 -9.84 1.46
CA ALA A 279 -23.59 -9.90 1.96
C ALA A 279 -24.43 -8.71 1.49
N MET A 280 -23.84 -7.50 1.46
CA MET A 280 -24.53 -6.28 1.02
C MET A 280 -24.71 -6.24 -0.50
N ALA A 281 -23.71 -6.68 -1.28
CA ALA A 281 -23.79 -6.69 -2.74
C ALA A 281 -24.73 -7.76 -3.30
N GLY A 282 -24.83 -8.92 -2.63
CA GLY A 282 -25.64 -10.04 -3.10
C GLY A 282 -27.08 -10.07 -2.60
N GLY A 283 -27.47 -9.17 -1.69
CA GLY A 283 -28.82 -9.11 -1.13
C GLY A 283 -29.22 -10.38 -0.34
N LYS A 284 -30.53 -10.53 -0.08
CA LYS A 284 -31.08 -11.61 0.77
C LYS A 284 -30.63 -13.02 0.35
N ASN A 285 -30.55 -13.27 -0.97
CA ASN A 285 -30.21 -14.58 -1.53
C ASN A 285 -28.75 -15.00 -1.28
N VAL A 286 -27.81 -14.04 -1.26
CA VAL A 286 -26.40 -14.33 -0.94
C VAL A 286 -26.18 -14.38 0.57
N MET A 287 -26.95 -13.62 1.35
CA MET A 287 -26.96 -13.70 2.82
C MET A 287 -27.35 -15.09 3.33
N ASP A 288 -28.35 -15.74 2.73
CA ASP A 288 -28.75 -17.10 3.11
C ASP A 288 -27.65 -18.14 2.78
N GLY A 289 -26.89 -17.93 1.69
CA GLY A 289 -25.70 -18.71 1.37
C GLY A 289 -24.53 -18.46 2.34
N LEU A 290 -24.28 -17.20 2.71
CA LEU A 290 -23.23 -16.81 3.65
C LEU A 290 -23.54 -17.23 5.09
N LYS A 291 -24.81 -17.26 5.52
CA LYS A 291 -25.21 -17.85 6.82
C LYS A 291 -24.78 -19.33 6.92
N GLY A 292 -24.78 -20.05 5.79
CA GLY A 292 -24.27 -21.43 5.70
C GLY A 292 -22.74 -21.53 5.85
N ILE A 293 -22.00 -20.57 5.29
CA ILE A 293 -20.52 -20.52 5.35
C ILE A 293 -20.04 -20.00 6.71
N ALA A 294 -20.68 -18.96 7.26
CA ALA A 294 -20.37 -18.40 8.57
C ALA A 294 -20.53 -19.43 9.70
N ARG A 295 -21.53 -20.32 9.61
CA ARG A 295 -21.66 -21.45 10.55
C ARG A 295 -20.49 -22.43 10.50
N LYS A 296 -19.84 -22.62 9.34
CA LYS A 296 -18.65 -23.48 9.21
C LYS A 296 -17.36 -22.79 9.64
N VAL A 297 -17.20 -21.50 9.32
CA VAL A 297 -15.97 -20.75 9.63
C VAL A 297 -15.89 -20.34 11.10
N PHE A 298 -17.01 -20.01 11.75
CA PHE A 298 -17.02 -19.52 13.13
C PHE A 298 -17.25 -20.58 14.21
N LYS A 299 -17.67 -21.81 13.87
CA LYS A 299 -17.73 -22.94 14.83
C LYS A 299 -16.47 -23.83 14.85
N GLY A 300 -15.51 -23.62 13.96
CA GLY A 300 -14.27 -24.42 13.89
C GLY A 300 -13.13 -23.93 14.79
N ALA A 301 -13.36 -22.94 15.65
CA ALA A 301 -12.34 -22.30 16.49
C ALA A 301 -12.58 -22.50 17.99
N SER A 302 -13.29 -23.57 18.39
CA SER A 302 -13.45 -24.02 19.76
C SER A 302 -12.85 -25.41 19.93
#